data_AF-A0A7U9DHM4-F1
#
_entry.id   AF-A0A7U9DHM4-F1
#
_cell.length_a   1.000
_cell.length_b   1.000
_cell.length_c   1.000
_cell.angle_alpha   90.00
_cell.angle_beta   90.00
_cell.angle_gamma   90.00
#
_symmetry.space_group_name_H-M   'P 1'
#
loop_
_entity.id
_entity.type
_entity.pdbx_description
1 polymer ?
#
loop_
_entity_poly.entity_id
_entity_poly.type
_entity_poly.pdbx_seq_one_letter_code
_entity_poly.pdbx_strand_id
1 'polypeptide(L)'
;MTNYRVESSSGRAARKMRLALMGPAFIAAIGYIDPGNFATNIQAGASFGYQLLWVVVWANLMAMLIQILSAKLGIATGKNLAEQIRDHYPRPVVWFYWVQAEIIAMATDLAEFIGAAIGFKLILGVSLLQGAVLTGIATFLILMLQRRGQKPLEKVIGGLLLFVAAAYIVELIFSQPNLAQLSKGMVIPSLPTSEAVFLAAGVLGATIMPHVIYLHSSLTQHLHGGSRQQRYSATKWDVAIAMTIAGFVNLAMMATAAAAFHFSGHTGVADLDEAYLTLQPLLSNAAATVFGLSLVAAGLSSTVVGTLAGQVVMQGFIRFHIPLWVRRTVTMLPSFIVILMGLDPTRILVMSQVLLSFGIALALVPLLIFTSDSKLMGDLVNSKWVKQTGWVIVVLVVALNIWLLVGTALGL
;
A
#
# COMPACT_ATOMS: atom_id res chain seq x y z
N MET A 1 -52.86 -15.80 -1.85
CA MET A 1 -51.52 -16.10 -2.43
C MET A 1 -50.76 -14.79 -2.63
N THR A 2 -50.16 -14.22 -1.59
CA THR A 2 -49.48 -12.92 -1.71
C THR A 2 -48.34 -12.83 -0.72
N ASN A 3 -47.23 -13.51 -1.02
CA ASN A 3 -46.01 -13.46 -0.20
C ASN A 3 -44.72 -13.52 -1.04
N TYR A 4 -44.70 -12.93 -2.23
CA TYR A 4 -43.55 -12.98 -3.15
C TYR A 4 -42.89 -11.64 -3.50
N ARG A 5 -43.28 -10.52 -2.86
CA ARG A 5 -42.74 -9.18 -3.20
C ARG A 5 -41.78 -8.54 -2.20
N VAL A 6 -41.45 -9.21 -1.08
CA VAL A 6 -40.58 -8.61 -0.05
C VAL A 6 -39.12 -9.11 -0.10
N GLU A 7 -38.82 -10.24 -0.76
CA GLU A 7 -37.44 -10.76 -0.79
C GLU A 7 -36.53 -10.10 -1.86
N SER A 8 -37.07 -9.58 -2.96
CA SER A 8 -36.25 -9.06 -4.06
C SER A 8 -35.68 -7.64 -3.85
N SER A 9 -36.23 -6.87 -2.90
CA SER A 9 -35.69 -5.55 -2.53
C SER A 9 -34.49 -5.66 -1.59
N SER A 10 -34.44 -6.71 -0.76
CA SER A 10 -33.31 -6.99 0.14
C SER A 10 -32.02 -7.29 -0.63
N GLY A 11 -32.10 -8.04 -1.74
CA GLY A 11 -30.94 -8.40 -2.55
C GLY A 11 -30.35 -7.22 -3.32
N ARG A 12 -31.17 -6.33 -3.89
CA ARG A 12 -30.68 -5.11 -4.56
C ARG A 12 -30.15 -4.08 -3.57
N ALA A 13 -30.83 -3.87 -2.43
CA ALA A 13 -30.35 -3.00 -1.37
C ALA A 13 -29.05 -3.53 -0.75
N ALA A 14 -28.95 -4.84 -0.47
CA ALA A 14 -27.75 -5.49 0.04
C ALA A 14 -26.59 -5.47 -0.97
N ARG A 15 -26.85 -5.63 -2.28
CA ARG A 15 -25.83 -5.55 -3.33
C ARG A 15 -25.37 -4.11 -3.57
N LYS A 16 -26.27 -3.14 -3.48
CA LYS A 16 -25.96 -1.70 -3.55
C LYS A 16 -25.25 -1.21 -2.29
N MET A 17 -25.56 -1.80 -1.14
CA MET A 17 -24.83 -1.60 0.13
C MET A 17 -23.44 -2.23 0.07
N ARG A 18 -23.29 -3.47 -0.44
CA ARG A 18 -21.99 -4.10 -0.71
C ARG A 18 -21.13 -3.25 -1.65
N LEU A 19 -21.67 -2.82 -2.79
CA LEU A 19 -20.94 -1.95 -3.73
C LEU A 19 -20.57 -0.58 -3.15
N ALA A 20 -21.35 -0.05 -2.20
CA ALA A 20 -21.03 1.21 -1.52
C ALA A 20 -20.02 1.03 -0.37
N LEU A 21 -19.90 -0.18 0.20
CA LEU A 21 -18.97 -0.52 1.28
C LEU A 21 -17.60 -0.98 0.76
N MET A 22 -17.50 -1.39 -0.51
CA MET A 22 -16.24 -1.77 -1.16
C MET A 22 -15.25 -0.59 -1.29
N GLY A 23 -15.73 0.65 -1.49
CA GLY A 23 -14.88 1.82 -1.77
C GLY A 23 -13.67 2.00 -0.83
N PRO A 24 -13.87 2.05 0.50
CA PRO A 24 -12.79 2.16 1.49
C PRO A 24 -11.71 1.08 1.38
N ALA A 25 -12.09 -0.17 1.15
CA ALA A 25 -11.14 -1.28 1.07
C ALA A 25 -10.29 -1.21 -0.20
N PHE A 26 -10.86 -0.74 -1.32
CA PHE A 26 -10.11 -0.52 -2.56
C PHE A 26 -9.16 0.67 -2.46
N ILE A 27 -9.57 1.74 -1.78
CA ILE A 27 -8.65 2.86 -1.45
C ILE A 27 -7.52 2.39 -0.54
N ALA A 28 -7.79 1.50 0.42
CA ALA A 28 -6.72 0.94 1.25
C ALA A 28 -5.79 0.04 0.41
N ALA A 29 -6.34 -0.82 -0.45
CA ALA A 29 -5.59 -1.77 -1.25
C ALA A 29 -4.66 -1.12 -2.29
N ILE A 30 -4.98 0.08 -2.80
CA ILE A 30 -4.08 0.72 -3.78
C ILE A 30 -2.75 1.16 -3.16
N GLY A 31 -2.71 1.47 -1.86
CA GLY A 31 -1.44 1.74 -1.18
C GLY A 31 -0.50 0.53 -1.22
N TYR A 32 -1.05 -0.69 -1.28
CA TYR A 32 -0.29 -1.93 -1.39
C TYR A 32 0.20 -2.26 -2.81
N ILE A 33 -0.10 -1.39 -3.78
CA ILE A 33 0.33 -1.49 -5.19
C ILE A 33 0.95 -0.14 -5.61
N ASP A 34 1.79 0.43 -4.74
CA ASP A 34 2.49 1.68 -4.99
C ASP A 34 3.86 1.44 -5.67
N PRO A 35 4.50 2.48 -6.22
CA PRO A 35 5.82 2.34 -6.82
C PRO A 35 6.90 1.82 -5.86
N GLY A 36 6.74 2.02 -4.55
CA GLY A 36 7.62 1.42 -3.54
C GLY A 36 7.59 -0.10 -3.60
N ASN A 37 6.38 -0.69 -3.62
CA ASN A 37 6.18 -2.12 -3.80
C ASN A 37 6.69 -2.61 -5.17
N PHE A 38 6.59 -1.81 -6.24
CA PHE A 38 7.14 -2.18 -7.55
C PHE A 38 8.66 -2.39 -7.44
N ALA A 39 9.39 -1.41 -6.89
CA ALA A 39 10.85 -1.50 -6.79
C ALA A 39 11.29 -2.72 -5.97
N THR A 40 10.69 -2.94 -4.79
CA THR A 40 11.07 -4.07 -3.93
C THR A 40 10.71 -5.42 -4.54
N ASN A 41 9.54 -5.55 -5.17
CA ASN A 41 9.10 -6.81 -5.77
C ASN A 41 9.90 -7.17 -7.03
N ILE A 42 10.22 -6.17 -7.87
CA ILE A 42 11.04 -6.37 -9.07
C ILE A 42 12.47 -6.73 -8.68
N GLN A 43 13.07 -6.00 -7.73
CA GLN A 43 14.43 -6.27 -7.26
C GLN A 43 14.55 -7.66 -6.62
N ALA A 44 13.58 -8.04 -5.78
CA ALA A 44 13.51 -9.37 -5.17
C ALA A 44 13.34 -10.49 -6.22
N GLY A 45 12.48 -10.28 -7.22
CA GLY A 45 12.27 -11.23 -8.32
C GLY A 45 13.51 -11.38 -9.21
N ALA A 46 14.16 -10.28 -9.58
CA ALA A 46 15.36 -10.29 -10.42
C ALA A 46 16.55 -10.97 -9.72
N SER A 47 16.72 -10.75 -8.42
CA SER A 47 17.88 -11.24 -7.66
C SER A 47 17.72 -12.70 -7.22
N PHE A 48 16.54 -13.08 -6.72
CA PHE A 48 16.31 -14.41 -6.10
C PHE A 48 15.27 -15.27 -6.83
N GLY A 49 14.78 -14.83 -7.98
CA GLY A 49 13.79 -15.55 -8.76
C GLY A 49 12.49 -15.77 -7.97
N TYR A 50 12.03 -17.03 -7.94
CA TYR A 50 10.78 -17.41 -7.27
C TYR A 50 10.92 -17.66 -5.76
N GLN A 51 12.13 -17.58 -5.18
CA GLN A 51 12.38 -17.99 -3.79
C GLN A 51 11.75 -17.05 -2.75
N LEU A 52 11.45 -15.80 -3.10
CA LEU A 52 10.87 -14.80 -2.19
C LEU A 52 9.34 -14.65 -2.34
N LEU A 53 8.69 -15.43 -3.21
CA LEU A 53 7.23 -15.35 -3.42
C LEU A 53 6.45 -15.64 -2.13
N TRP A 54 6.91 -16.59 -1.29
CA TRP A 54 6.28 -16.88 -0.01
C TRP A 54 6.25 -15.63 0.89
N VAL A 55 7.28 -14.77 0.85
CA VAL A 55 7.33 -13.54 1.65
C VAL A 55 6.19 -12.61 1.28
N VAL A 56 5.91 -12.44 -0.02
CA VAL A 56 4.78 -11.62 -0.50
C VAL A 56 3.44 -12.18 -0.03
N VAL A 57 3.26 -13.51 -0.09
CA VAL A 57 2.04 -14.17 0.40
C VAL A 57 1.84 -13.88 1.89
N TRP A 58 2.87 -14.13 2.70
CA TRP A 58 2.79 -13.92 4.15
C TRP A 58 2.63 -12.44 4.51
N ALA A 59 3.37 -11.54 3.86
CA ALA A 59 3.23 -10.10 4.04
C ALA A 59 1.80 -9.64 3.73
N ASN A 60 1.21 -10.13 2.64
CA ASN A 60 -0.18 -9.79 2.30
C ASN A 60 -1.18 -10.35 3.33
N LEU A 61 -1.00 -11.58 3.82
CA LEU A 61 -1.85 -12.13 4.87
C LEU A 61 -1.76 -11.31 6.17
N MET A 62 -0.56 -10.88 6.56
CA MET A 62 -0.35 -9.99 7.70
C MET A 62 -1.04 -8.64 7.48
N ALA A 63 -0.85 -8.04 6.31
CA ALA A 63 -1.49 -6.79 5.94
C ALA A 63 -3.02 -6.90 5.96
N MET A 64 -3.59 -7.98 5.43
CA MET A 64 -5.03 -8.22 5.46
C MET A 64 -5.57 -8.28 6.89
N LEU A 65 -4.87 -8.95 7.81
CA LEU A 65 -5.24 -8.98 9.22
C LEU A 65 -5.19 -7.57 9.83
N ILE A 66 -4.11 -6.83 9.60
CA ILE A 66 -3.92 -5.46 10.10
C ILE A 66 -5.02 -4.52 9.57
N GLN A 67 -5.36 -4.62 8.29
CA GLN A 67 -6.39 -3.80 7.66
C GLN A 67 -7.79 -4.13 8.20
N ILE A 68 -8.09 -5.40 8.48
CA ILE A 68 -9.33 -5.79 9.17
C ILE A 68 -9.38 -5.17 10.57
N LEU A 69 -8.27 -5.17 11.31
CA LEU A 69 -8.20 -4.56 12.65
C LEU A 69 -8.38 -3.05 12.62
N SER A 70 -7.75 -2.37 11.66
CA SER A 70 -7.93 -0.93 11.41
C SER A 70 -9.38 -0.59 11.11
N ALA A 71 -9.99 -1.31 10.16
CA ALA A 71 -11.39 -1.14 9.81
C ALA A 71 -12.31 -1.37 11.02
N LYS A 72 -12.05 -2.43 11.80
CA LYS A 72 -12.80 -2.79 13.00
C LYS A 72 -12.77 -1.68 14.05
N LEU A 73 -11.61 -1.05 14.26
CA LEU A 73 -11.46 0.07 15.20
C LEU A 73 -12.36 1.25 14.81
N GLY A 74 -12.35 1.62 13.53
CA GLY A 74 -13.21 2.69 13.01
C GLY A 74 -14.70 2.39 13.16
N ILE A 75 -15.12 1.15 12.85
CA ILE A 75 -16.54 0.72 12.93
C ILE A 75 -17.02 0.64 14.38
N ALA A 76 -16.20 0.12 15.29
CA ALA A 76 -16.59 -0.12 16.68
C ALA A 76 -16.63 1.18 17.49
N THR A 77 -15.61 2.02 17.33
CA THR A 77 -15.44 3.22 18.16
C THR A 77 -15.98 4.49 17.53
N GLY A 78 -16.20 4.50 16.20
CA GLY A 78 -16.56 5.71 15.44
C GLY A 78 -15.41 6.72 15.35
N LYS A 79 -14.22 6.38 15.84
CA LYS A 79 -13.01 7.21 15.84
C LYS A 79 -11.88 6.51 15.09
N ASN A 80 -11.01 7.29 14.46
CA ASN A 80 -9.86 6.76 13.74
C ASN A 80 -8.71 6.49 14.73
N LEU A 81 -7.69 5.77 14.27
CA LEU A 81 -6.57 5.40 15.13
C LEU A 81 -5.85 6.63 15.73
N ALA A 82 -5.68 7.71 14.96
CA ALA A 82 -5.01 8.92 15.43
C ALA A 82 -5.82 9.65 16.53
N GLU A 83 -7.15 9.71 16.39
CA GLU A 83 -8.06 10.24 17.42
C GLU A 83 -8.01 9.39 18.70
N GLN A 84 -7.97 8.06 18.58
CA GLN A 84 -7.87 7.17 19.74
C GLN A 84 -6.54 7.33 20.47
N ILE A 85 -5.42 7.44 19.74
CA ILE A 85 -4.11 7.71 20.35
C ILE A 85 -4.16 9.06 21.06
N ARG A 86 -4.73 10.09 20.45
CA ARG A 86 -4.85 11.42 21.06
C ARG A 86 -5.66 11.40 22.36
N ASP A 87 -6.75 10.65 22.41
CA ASP A 87 -7.65 10.64 23.56
C ASP A 87 -7.09 9.84 24.75
N HIS A 88 -6.17 8.89 24.50
CA HIS A 88 -5.62 8.00 25.54
C HIS A 88 -4.18 8.33 25.98
N TYR A 89 -3.38 8.95 25.11
CA TYR A 89 -1.96 9.26 25.40
C TYR A 89 -1.76 10.72 25.84
N PRO A 90 -0.72 11.00 26.66
CA PRO A 90 -0.42 12.36 27.07
C PRO A 90 0.08 13.20 25.89
N ARG A 91 -0.18 14.52 25.94
CA ARG A 91 0.10 15.45 24.83
C ARG A 91 1.51 15.33 24.23
N PRO A 92 2.62 15.19 24.99
CA PRO A 92 3.95 15.07 24.39
C PRO A 92 4.10 13.85 23.47
N VAL A 93 3.50 12.72 23.85
CA VAL A 93 3.51 11.49 23.05
C VAL A 93 2.68 11.68 21.77
N VAL A 94 1.53 12.33 21.87
CA VAL A 94 0.68 12.66 20.71
C VAL A 94 1.41 13.53 19.69
N TRP A 95 2.19 14.52 20.14
CA TRP A 95 3.02 15.35 19.26
C TRP A 95 4.13 14.54 18.59
N PHE A 96 4.81 13.65 19.33
CA PHE A 96 5.81 12.75 18.76
C PHE A 96 5.20 11.87 17.65
N TYR A 97 4.05 11.24 17.93
CA TYR A 97 3.32 10.43 16.96
C TYR A 97 2.89 11.22 15.73
N TRP A 98 2.45 12.47 15.90
CA TRP A 98 2.06 13.33 14.79
C TRP A 98 3.24 13.66 13.87
N VAL A 99 4.36 14.16 14.44
CA VAL A 99 5.56 14.49 13.65
C VAL A 99 6.09 13.26 12.93
N GLN A 100 6.15 12.13 13.62
CA GLN A 100 6.59 10.87 13.06
C GLN A 100 5.69 10.39 11.91
N ALA A 101 4.37 10.46 12.06
CA ALA A 101 3.42 10.06 11.02
C ALA A 101 3.47 10.99 9.80
N GLU A 102 3.71 12.30 9.99
CA GLU A 102 3.89 13.23 8.86
C GLU A 102 5.21 13.02 8.12
N ILE A 103 6.30 12.72 8.84
CA ILE A 103 7.58 12.34 8.21
C ILE A 103 7.39 11.12 7.31
N ILE A 104 6.65 10.12 7.79
CA ILE A 104 6.35 8.93 7.00
C ILE A 104 5.45 9.24 5.81
N ALA A 105 4.40 10.04 6.00
CA ALA A 105 3.54 10.43 4.89
C ALA A 105 4.33 11.18 3.80
N MET A 106 5.26 12.06 4.18
CA MET A 106 6.15 12.74 3.23
C MET A 106 7.11 11.77 2.52
N ALA A 107 7.67 10.80 3.24
CA ALA A 107 8.55 9.80 2.64
C ALA A 107 7.80 8.90 1.65
N THR A 108 6.60 8.45 2.01
CA THR A 108 5.73 7.69 1.11
C THR A 108 5.42 8.53 -0.14
N ASP A 109 5.00 9.78 0.05
CA ASP A 109 4.65 10.66 -1.06
C ASP A 109 5.84 10.90 -2.00
N LEU A 110 7.04 10.99 -1.44
CA LEU A 110 8.27 11.10 -2.22
C LEU A 110 8.53 9.85 -3.09
N ALA A 111 8.33 8.64 -2.54
CA ALA A 111 8.48 7.41 -3.32
C ALA A 111 7.40 7.31 -4.43
N GLU A 112 6.15 7.62 -4.10
CA GLU A 112 5.03 7.55 -5.04
C GLU A 112 5.14 8.59 -6.17
N PHE A 113 5.58 9.80 -5.82
CA PHE A 113 5.79 10.89 -6.77
C PHE A 113 6.95 10.61 -7.72
N ILE A 114 8.08 10.12 -7.19
CA ILE A 114 9.23 9.72 -8.01
C ILE A 114 8.84 8.57 -8.94
N GLY A 115 8.14 7.55 -8.43
CA GLY A 115 7.65 6.44 -9.24
C GLY A 115 6.77 6.88 -10.41
N ALA A 116 5.79 7.77 -10.16
CA ALA A 116 4.97 8.34 -11.24
C ALA A 116 5.80 9.17 -12.23
N ALA A 117 6.78 9.95 -11.76
CA ALA A 117 7.67 10.73 -12.62
C ALA A 117 8.53 9.85 -13.52
N ILE A 118 9.06 8.73 -12.99
CA ILE A 118 9.76 7.70 -13.76
C ILE A 118 8.80 7.10 -14.80
N GLY A 119 7.57 6.74 -14.42
CA GLY A 119 6.58 6.23 -15.36
C GLY A 119 6.32 7.18 -16.54
N PHE A 120 6.20 8.48 -16.30
CA PHE A 120 6.07 9.48 -17.38
C PHE A 120 7.33 9.60 -18.24
N LYS A 121 8.52 9.59 -17.62
CA LYS A 121 9.80 9.56 -18.33
C LYS A 121 9.87 8.36 -19.28
N LEU A 122 9.46 7.18 -18.83
CA LEU A 122 9.52 5.94 -19.60
C LEU A 122 8.52 5.93 -20.76
N ILE A 123 7.28 6.42 -20.57
CA ILE A 123 6.25 6.41 -21.63
C ILE A 123 6.51 7.50 -22.68
N LEU A 124 6.87 8.71 -22.24
CA LEU A 124 6.95 9.87 -23.12
C LEU A 124 8.38 10.16 -23.60
N GLY A 125 9.39 9.46 -23.07
CA GLY A 125 10.80 9.73 -23.35
C GLY A 125 11.28 11.11 -22.86
N VAL A 126 10.58 11.68 -21.87
CA VAL A 126 10.87 13.03 -21.34
C VAL A 126 11.87 12.98 -20.19
N SER A 127 12.48 14.12 -19.85
CA SER A 127 13.35 14.20 -18.68
C SER A 127 12.60 13.91 -17.37
N LEU A 128 13.31 13.43 -16.34
CA LEU A 128 12.73 13.16 -15.01
C LEU A 128 12.04 14.40 -14.41
N LEU A 129 12.60 15.60 -14.66
CA LEU A 129 12.01 16.87 -14.21
C LEU A 129 10.69 17.16 -14.93
N GLN A 130 10.61 16.95 -16.24
CA GLN A 130 9.36 17.07 -16.99
C GLN A 130 8.33 16.02 -16.52
N GLY A 131 8.77 14.79 -16.26
CA GLY A 131 7.94 13.74 -15.66
C GLY A 131 7.38 14.15 -14.30
N ALA A 132 8.20 14.75 -13.43
CA ALA A 132 7.78 15.27 -12.13
C ALA A 132 6.75 16.41 -12.26
N VAL A 133 6.93 17.34 -13.21
CA VAL A 133 5.95 18.40 -13.47
C VAL A 133 4.62 17.80 -13.94
N LEU A 134 4.64 16.81 -14.84
CA LEU A 134 3.45 16.10 -15.29
C LEU A 134 2.75 15.36 -14.14
N THR A 135 3.50 14.65 -13.29
CA THR A 135 2.97 14.05 -12.06
C THR A 135 2.33 15.09 -11.16
N GLY A 136 2.97 16.25 -11.01
CA GLY A 136 2.43 17.37 -10.26
C GLY A 136 1.05 17.78 -10.79
N ILE A 137 0.95 18.07 -12.07
CA ILE A 137 -0.30 18.46 -12.74
C ILE A 137 -1.37 17.37 -12.61
N ALA A 138 -1.02 16.10 -12.89
CA ALA A 138 -1.94 14.98 -12.83
C ALA A 138 -2.49 14.76 -11.41
N THR A 139 -1.65 14.86 -10.38
CA THR A 139 -2.07 14.71 -8.98
C THR A 139 -2.96 15.88 -8.55
N PHE A 140 -2.67 17.12 -8.98
CA PHE A 140 -3.56 18.25 -8.76
C PHE A 140 -4.93 18.06 -9.43
N LEU A 141 -4.99 17.49 -10.64
CA LEU A 141 -6.24 17.19 -11.33
C LEU A 141 -7.08 16.15 -10.56
N ILE A 142 -6.45 15.09 -10.04
CA ILE A 142 -7.17 14.08 -9.26
C ILE A 142 -7.66 14.66 -7.92
N LEU A 143 -6.87 15.50 -7.26
CA LEU A 143 -7.29 16.22 -6.06
C LEU A 143 -8.42 17.23 -6.35
N MET A 144 -8.46 17.83 -7.53
CA MET A 144 -9.58 18.69 -7.93
C MET A 144 -10.87 17.89 -8.06
N LEU A 145 -10.79 16.64 -8.50
CA LEU A 145 -11.93 15.71 -8.55
C LEU A 145 -12.45 15.38 -7.15
N GLN A 146 -11.59 15.35 -6.13
CA GLN A 146 -11.98 15.16 -4.74
C GLN A 146 -12.95 16.24 -4.25
N ARG A 147 -12.89 17.48 -4.78
CA ARG A 147 -13.87 18.54 -4.44
C ARG A 147 -15.31 18.15 -4.81
N ARG A 148 -15.51 17.19 -5.72
CA ARG A 148 -16.83 16.66 -6.11
C ARG A 148 -17.31 15.50 -5.22
N GLY A 149 -16.55 15.09 -4.21
CA GLY A 149 -16.93 14.08 -3.21
C GLY A 149 -16.08 12.81 -3.23
N GLN A 150 -16.31 11.91 -2.26
CA GLN A 150 -15.52 10.67 -2.07
C GLN A 150 -15.81 9.58 -3.12
N LYS A 151 -17.07 9.40 -3.53
CA LYS A 151 -17.48 8.37 -4.50
C LYS A 151 -16.83 8.47 -5.89
N PRO A 152 -16.67 9.65 -6.53
CA PRO A 152 -15.95 9.73 -7.80
C PRO A 152 -14.48 9.36 -7.65
N LEU A 153 -13.85 9.72 -6.52
CA LEU A 153 -12.46 9.36 -6.24
C LEU A 153 -12.31 7.84 -6.11
N GLU A 154 -13.17 7.18 -5.33
CA GLU A 154 -13.19 5.71 -5.19
C GLU A 154 -13.28 5.00 -6.55
N LYS A 155 -14.12 5.51 -7.47
CA LYS A 155 -14.26 4.92 -8.80
C LYS A 155 -13.02 5.09 -9.66
N VAL A 156 -12.37 6.24 -9.60
CA VAL A 156 -11.13 6.50 -10.36
C VAL A 156 -10.00 5.62 -9.82
N ILE A 157 -9.80 5.62 -8.50
CA ILE A 157 -8.78 4.80 -7.83
C ILE A 157 -9.03 3.31 -8.07
N GLY A 158 -10.27 2.85 -7.90
CA GLY A 158 -10.63 1.45 -8.17
C GLY A 158 -10.45 1.07 -9.64
N GLY A 159 -10.73 1.99 -10.57
CA GLY A 159 -10.47 1.79 -12.00
C GLY A 159 -8.98 1.67 -12.32
N LEU A 160 -8.14 2.53 -11.73
CA LEU A 160 -6.69 2.47 -11.87
C LEU A 160 -6.12 1.18 -11.25
N LEU A 161 -6.64 0.74 -10.10
CA LEU A 161 -6.27 -0.54 -9.48
C LEU A 161 -6.53 -1.72 -10.43
N LEU A 162 -7.75 -1.77 -11.00
CA LEU A 162 -8.14 -2.85 -11.91
C LEU A 162 -7.32 -2.81 -13.21
N PHE A 163 -6.97 -1.61 -13.68
CA PHE A 163 -6.08 -1.45 -14.82
C PHE A 163 -4.68 -2.02 -14.54
N VAL A 164 -4.07 -1.67 -13.39
CA VAL A 164 -2.76 -2.20 -12.98
C VAL A 164 -2.83 -3.72 -12.79
N ALA A 165 -3.90 -4.23 -12.19
CA ALA A 165 -4.08 -5.67 -12.02
C ALA A 165 -4.21 -6.41 -13.35
N ALA A 166 -5.00 -5.86 -14.29
CA ALA A 166 -5.15 -6.44 -15.63
C ALA A 166 -3.83 -6.41 -16.41
N ALA A 167 -3.09 -5.30 -16.33
CA ALA A 167 -1.76 -5.15 -16.91
C ALA A 167 -0.82 -6.28 -16.48
N TYR A 168 -0.68 -6.51 -15.18
CA TYR A 168 0.20 -7.56 -14.66
C TYR A 168 -0.30 -8.98 -14.90
N ILE A 169 -1.61 -9.21 -14.96
CA ILE A 169 -2.15 -10.51 -15.39
C ILE A 169 -1.71 -10.81 -16.83
N VAL A 170 -1.84 -9.82 -17.72
CA VAL A 170 -1.46 -9.95 -19.12
C VAL A 170 0.04 -10.21 -19.23
N GLU A 171 0.88 -9.43 -18.54
CA GLU A 171 2.33 -9.63 -18.50
C GLU A 171 2.72 -11.01 -17.96
N LEU A 172 2.05 -11.48 -16.90
CA LEU A 172 2.30 -12.81 -16.33
C LEU A 172 1.98 -13.93 -17.35
N ILE A 173 0.91 -13.79 -18.13
CA ILE A 173 0.55 -14.75 -19.18
C ILE A 173 1.60 -14.73 -20.30
N PHE A 174 2.05 -13.54 -20.72
CA PHE A 174 3.09 -13.39 -21.74
C PHE A 174 4.44 -13.94 -21.30
N SER A 175 4.77 -13.82 -20.01
CA SER A 175 6.05 -14.26 -19.44
C SER A 175 6.19 -15.79 -19.30
N GLN A 176 5.12 -16.55 -19.56
CA GLN A 176 5.07 -18.02 -19.44
C GLN A 176 5.84 -18.59 -18.22
N PRO A 177 5.54 -18.14 -16.98
CA PRO A 177 6.24 -18.62 -15.81
C PRO A 177 5.96 -20.10 -15.60
N ASN A 178 6.99 -20.84 -15.18
CA ASN A 178 6.82 -22.24 -14.84
C ASN A 178 5.97 -22.38 -13.56
N LEU A 179 4.69 -22.69 -13.73
CA LEU A 179 3.69 -22.80 -12.66
C LEU A 179 4.11 -23.79 -11.54
N ALA A 180 4.90 -24.81 -11.88
CA ALA A 180 5.41 -25.78 -10.91
C ALA A 180 6.50 -25.19 -10.01
N GLN A 181 7.33 -24.27 -10.51
CA GLN A 181 8.33 -23.56 -9.70
C GLN A 181 7.70 -22.39 -8.93
N LEU A 182 6.71 -21.71 -9.51
CA LEU A 182 5.97 -20.62 -8.88
C LEU A 182 5.20 -21.12 -7.64
N SER A 183 4.50 -22.25 -7.77
CA SER A 183 3.80 -22.88 -6.63
C SER A 183 4.76 -23.38 -5.54
N LYS A 184 5.93 -23.91 -5.89
CA LYS A 184 6.97 -24.26 -4.92
C LYS A 184 7.55 -23.03 -4.20
N GLY A 185 7.81 -21.94 -4.92
CA GLY A 185 8.33 -20.69 -4.36
C GLY A 185 7.34 -19.96 -3.44
N MET A 186 6.03 -20.15 -3.64
CA MET A 186 4.99 -19.63 -2.75
C MET A 186 4.86 -20.41 -1.43
N VAL A 187 5.23 -21.70 -1.41
CA VAL A 187 4.96 -22.61 -0.29
C VAL A 187 6.20 -22.96 0.52
N ILE A 188 7.39 -22.99 -0.10
CA ILE A 188 8.63 -23.42 0.54
C ILE A 188 9.41 -22.19 1.01
N PRO A 189 9.48 -21.91 2.33
CA PRO A 189 10.32 -20.84 2.84
C PRO A 189 11.79 -21.23 2.73
N SER A 190 12.53 -20.56 1.85
CA SER A 190 14.00 -20.66 1.75
C SER A 190 14.61 -19.27 1.79
N LEU A 191 15.52 -19.02 2.74
CA LEU A 191 16.31 -17.79 2.84
C LEU A 191 17.80 -18.17 2.79
N PRO A 192 18.39 -18.33 1.60
CA PRO A 192 19.75 -18.86 1.48
C PRO A 192 20.85 -17.86 1.84
N THR A 193 20.58 -16.55 1.79
CA THR A 193 21.62 -15.49 1.92
C THR A 193 21.13 -14.31 2.75
N SER A 194 22.06 -13.57 3.39
CA SER A 194 21.76 -12.32 4.12
C SER A 194 21.06 -11.27 3.26
N GLU A 195 21.43 -11.13 1.98
CA GLU A 195 20.75 -10.26 1.01
C GLU A 195 19.28 -10.67 0.77
N ALA A 196 18.97 -11.97 0.81
CA ALA A 196 17.59 -12.46 0.69
C ALA A 196 16.75 -12.05 1.90
N VAL A 197 17.35 -12.00 3.09
CA VAL A 197 16.69 -11.49 4.31
C VAL A 197 16.47 -9.98 4.19
N PHE A 198 17.41 -9.23 3.62
CA PHE A 198 17.26 -7.80 3.36
C PHE A 198 16.11 -7.50 2.40
N LEU A 199 16.05 -8.17 1.24
CA LEU A 199 14.95 -8.00 0.29
C LEU A 199 13.62 -8.52 0.85
N ALA A 200 13.62 -9.63 1.60
CA ALA A 200 12.42 -10.12 2.27
C ALA A 200 11.87 -9.11 3.30
N ALA A 201 12.76 -8.51 4.10
CA ALA A 201 12.41 -7.46 5.04
C ALA A 201 11.92 -6.20 4.32
N GLY A 202 12.54 -5.83 3.19
CA GLY A 202 12.10 -4.75 2.31
C GLY A 202 10.69 -4.98 1.76
N VAL A 203 10.40 -6.19 1.26
CA VAL A 203 9.05 -6.58 0.79
C VAL A 203 8.02 -6.50 1.93
N LEU A 204 8.35 -7.00 3.12
CA LEU A 204 7.48 -6.90 4.29
C LEU A 204 7.23 -5.45 4.71
N GLY A 205 8.28 -4.61 4.72
CA GLY A 205 8.22 -3.19 5.07
C GLY A 205 7.40 -2.38 4.07
N ALA A 206 7.63 -2.59 2.77
CA ALA A 206 6.88 -1.94 1.69
C ALA A 206 5.41 -2.38 1.66
N THR A 207 5.12 -3.61 2.12
CA THR A 207 3.74 -4.07 2.22
C THR A 207 3.01 -3.33 3.34
N ILE A 208 3.53 -3.29 4.57
CA ILE A 208 2.75 -2.75 5.70
C ILE A 208 2.91 -1.22 5.80
N MET A 209 2.00 -0.47 5.20
CA MET A 209 2.02 1.00 5.26
C MET A 209 1.27 1.58 6.48
N PRO A 210 1.93 2.37 7.35
CA PRO A 210 1.29 2.96 8.53
C PRO A 210 0.18 3.96 8.21
N HIS A 211 0.39 4.81 7.20
CA HIS A 211 -0.55 5.86 6.83
C HIS A 211 -1.88 5.27 6.30
N VAL A 212 -1.83 4.13 5.59
CA VAL A 212 -3.03 3.40 5.15
C VAL A 212 -3.80 2.85 6.33
N ILE A 213 -3.13 2.40 7.40
CA ILE A 213 -3.79 1.98 8.64
C ILE A 213 -4.62 3.13 9.23
N TYR A 214 -4.05 4.34 9.34
CA TYR A 214 -4.79 5.51 9.82
C TYR A 214 -5.95 5.86 8.91
N LEU A 215 -5.71 5.91 7.60
CA LEU A 215 -6.72 6.26 6.61
C LEU A 215 -7.90 5.29 6.61
N HIS A 216 -7.63 3.98 6.56
CA HIS A 216 -8.67 2.98 6.48
C HIS A 216 -9.56 2.99 7.73
N SER A 217 -8.98 3.20 8.92
CA SER A 217 -9.76 3.39 10.15
C SER A 217 -10.67 4.62 10.08
N SER A 218 -10.29 5.68 9.36
CA SER A 218 -11.11 6.87 9.16
C SER A 218 -12.20 6.68 8.12
N LEU A 219 -11.88 6.02 7.00
CA LEU A 219 -12.85 5.71 5.95
C LEU A 219 -13.98 4.80 6.46
N THR A 220 -13.73 3.98 7.48
CA THR A 220 -14.74 3.10 8.06
C THR A 220 -15.54 3.71 9.22
N GLN A 221 -15.19 4.91 9.71
CA GLN A 221 -15.93 5.61 10.79
C GLN A 221 -17.38 5.92 10.40
N HIS A 222 -17.57 6.42 9.17
CA HIS A 222 -18.82 7.04 8.72
C HIS A 222 -19.65 6.15 7.79
N LEU A 223 -19.43 4.84 7.80
CA LEU A 223 -20.22 3.91 6.98
C LEU A 223 -21.70 3.97 7.42
N HIS A 224 -22.56 4.53 6.57
CA HIS A 224 -23.99 4.69 6.85
C HIS A 224 -24.79 3.41 6.53
N GLY A 225 -25.65 2.97 7.46
CA GLY A 225 -26.59 1.86 7.28
C GLY A 225 -26.13 0.50 7.84
N GLY A 226 -27.07 -0.30 8.37
CA GLY A 226 -26.82 -1.61 8.97
C GLY A 226 -26.31 -1.59 10.43
N SER A 227 -26.39 -2.73 11.12
CA SER A 227 -25.84 -2.91 12.48
C SER A 227 -24.30 -2.98 12.47
N ARG A 228 -23.64 -2.69 13.60
CA ARG A 228 -22.16 -2.74 13.71
C ARG A 228 -21.58 -4.07 13.21
N GLN A 229 -22.27 -5.18 13.48
CA GLN A 229 -21.84 -6.52 13.12
C GLN A 229 -22.01 -6.81 11.62
N GLN A 230 -23.07 -6.29 11.00
CA GLN A 230 -23.27 -6.37 9.54
C GLN A 230 -22.22 -5.56 8.78
N ARG A 231 -21.91 -4.34 9.25
CA ARG A 231 -20.83 -3.51 8.68
C ARG A 231 -19.49 -4.22 8.76
N TYR A 232 -19.15 -4.76 9.93
CA TYR A 232 -17.91 -5.51 10.11
C TYR A 232 -17.82 -6.73 9.20
N SER A 233 -18.89 -7.52 9.07
CA SER A 233 -18.91 -8.69 8.19
C SER A 233 -18.75 -8.31 6.72
N ALA A 234 -19.40 -7.23 6.27
CA ALA A 234 -19.25 -6.71 4.92
C ALA A 234 -17.81 -6.22 4.67
N THR A 235 -17.29 -5.36 5.54
CA THR A 235 -15.92 -4.83 5.42
C THR A 235 -14.87 -5.94 5.46
N LYS A 236 -15.09 -7.01 6.24
CA LYS A 236 -14.19 -8.17 6.24
C LYS A 236 -14.06 -8.80 4.85
N TRP A 237 -15.18 -8.98 4.14
CA TRP A 237 -15.17 -9.49 2.76
C TRP A 237 -14.58 -8.49 1.78
N ASP A 238 -14.87 -7.20 1.94
CA ASP A 238 -14.34 -6.15 1.06
C ASP A 238 -12.80 -6.07 1.16
N VAL A 239 -12.27 -6.10 2.39
CA VAL A 239 -10.82 -6.15 2.64
C VAL A 239 -10.22 -7.44 2.12
N ALA A 240 -10.86 -8.59 2.33
CA ALA A 240 -10.35 -9.85 1.80
C ALA A 240 -10.23 -9.82 0.27
N ILE A 241 -11.25 -9.33 -0.45
CA ILE A 241 -11.23 -9.22 -1.91
C ILE A 241 -10.17 -8.22 -2.37
N ALA A 242 -10.16 -7.00 -1.81
CA ALA A 242 -9.25 -5.94 -2.25
C ALA A 242 -7.79 -6.29 -1.99
N MET A 243 -7.48 -6.85 -0.80
CA MET A 243 -6.12 -7.29 -0.45
C MET A 243 -5.69 -8.55 -1.22
N THR A 244 -6.63 -9.44 -1.59
CA THR A 244 -6.31 -10.57 -2.47
C THR A 244 -5.91 -10.09 -3.86
N ILE A 245 -6.62 -9.10 -4.40
CA ILE A 245 -6.23 -8.46 -5.68
C ILE A 245 -4.84 -7.84 -5.54
N ALA A 246 -4.59 -7.05 -4.49
CA ALA A 246 -3.29 -6.42 -4.29
C ALA A 246 -2.14 -7.43 -4.16
N GLY A 247 -2.32 -8.48 -3.36
CA GLY A 247 -1.30 -9.53 -3.25
C GLY A 247 -1.09 -10.32 -4.54
N PHE A 248 -2.15 -10.57 -5.30
CA PHE A 248 -2.01 -11.20 -6.61
C PHE A 248 -1.17 -10.34 -7.54
N VAL A 249 -1.37 -9.02 -7.55
CA VAL A 249 -0.55 -8.10 -8.35
C VAL A 249 0.90 -8.10 -7.86
N ASN A 250 1.15 -8.05 -6.55
CA ASN A 250 2.51 -8.13 -6.00
C ASN A 250 3.22 -9.44 -6.37
N LEU A 251 2.51 -10.57 -6.34
CA LEU A 251 3.03 -11.86 -6.78
C LEU A 251 3.31 -11.88 -8.29
N ALA A 252 2.40 -11.33 -9.10
CA ALA A 252 2.58 -11.23 -10.54
C ALA A 252 3.78 -10.35 -10.89
N MET A 253 3.96 -9.20 -10.21
CA MET A 253 5.12 -8.32 -10.37
C MET A 253 6.43 -9.06 -10.11
N MET A 254 6.54 -9.73 -8.96
CA MET A 254 7.74 -10.48 -8.60
C MET A 254 7.99 -11.66 -9.55
N ALA A 255 6.94 -12.39 -9.93
CA ALA A 255 7.04 -13.53 -10.83
C ALA A 255 7.45 -13.10 -12.26
N THR A 256 6.88 -12.01 -12.78
CA THR A 256 7.26 -11.45 -14.08
C THR A 256 8.71 -10.97 -14.05
N ALA A 257 9.16 -10.30 -12.98
CA ALA A 257 10.54 -9.88 -12.82
C ALA A 257 11.51 -11.07 -12.72
N ALA A 258 11.14 -12.13 -11.99
CA ALA A 258 11.90 -13.36 -11.93
C ALA A 258 12.04 -14.03 -13.30
N ALA A 259 10.92 -14.21 -14.01
CA ALA A 259 10.90 -14.81 -15.33
C ALA A 259 11.70 -13.99 -16.36
N ALA A 260 11.56 -12.66 -16.34
CA ALA A 260 12.18 -11.77 -17.31
C ALA A 260 13.67 -11.53 -17.05
N PHE A 261 14.09 -11.30 -15.80
CA PHE A 261 15.44 -10.83 -15.48
C PHE A 261 16.34 -11.92 -14.89
N HIS A 262 15.82 -12.73 -13.96
CA HIS A 262 16.63 -13.74 -13.26
C HIS A 262 17.06 -14.87 -14.20
N PHE A 263 16.12 -15.40 -14.98
CA PHE A 263 16.43 -16.50 -15.92
C PHE A 263 17.12 -16.03 -17.21
N SER A 264 17.07 -14.73 -17.51
CA SER A 264 17.82 -14.11 -18.61
C SER A 264 19.24 -13.69 -18.22
N GLY A 265 19.70 -14.00 -16.99
CA GLY A 265 21.07 -13.72 -16.53
C GLY A 265 21.36 -12.26 -16.13
N HIS A 266 20.32 -11.41 -16.01
CA HIS A 266 20.45 -10.01 -15.63
C HIS A 266 20.14 -9.84 -14.14
N THR A 267 21.01 -10.35 -13.27
CA THR A 267 20.83 -10.32 -11.80
C THR A 267 21.17 -8.97 -11.16
N GLY A 268 21.57 -7.97 -11.96
CA GLY A 268 21.97 -6.64 -11.50
C GLY A 268 20.93 -5.52 -11.71
N VAL A 269 19.70 -5.85 -12.09
CA VAL A 269 18.64 -4.85 -12.33
C VAL A 269 18.16 -4.27 -11.00
N ALA A 270 18.89 -3.27 -10.51
CA ALA A 270 18.53 -2.50 -9.33
C ALA A 270 17.60 -1.33 -9.67
N ASP A 271 17.63 -0.83 -10.91
CA ASP A 271 16.92 0.38 -11.32
C ASP A 271 15.65 0.10 -12.15
N LEU A 272 14.59 0.85 -11.86
CA LEU A 272 13.31 0.83 -12.60
C LEU A 272 13.49 1.20 -14.09
N ASP A 273 14.46 2.06 -14.40
CA ASP A 273 14.82 2.42 -15.77
C ASP A 273 15.42 1.22 -16.52
N GLU A 274 16.32 0.47 -15.88
CA GLU A 274 16.90 -0.74 -16.46
C GLU A 274 15.84 -1.83 -16.63
N ALA A 275 14.93 -1.99 -15.66
CA ALA A 275 13.83 -2.94 -15.78
C ALA A 275 12.98 -2.66 -17.03
N TYR A 276 12.62 -1.39 -17.27
CA TYR A 276 11.86 -1.00 -18.46
C TYR A 276 12.63 -1.27 -19.77
N LEU A 277 13.89 -0.83 -19.82
CA LEU A 277 14.72 -0.97 -21.02
C LEU A 277 15.01 -2.44 -21.35
N THR A 278 15.04 -3.30 -20.34
CA THR A 278 15.29 -4.74 -20.48
C THR A 278 14.00 -5.50 -20.81
N LEU A 279 12.82 -5.01 -20.39
CA LEU A 279 11.52 -5.54 -20.83
C LEU A 279 11.25 -5.32 -22.33
N GLN A 280 11.73 -4.21 -22.87
CA GLN A 280 11.50 -3.82 -24.26
C GLN A 280 11.97 -4.88 -25.30
N PRO A 281 13.20 -5.43 -25.20
CA PRO A 281 13.66 -6.51 -26.08
C PRO A 281 13.16 -7.91 -25.68
N LEU A 282 12.85 -8.16 -24.40
CA LEU A 282 12.53 -9.51 -23.90
C LEU A 282 11.05 -9.91 -24.03
N LEU A 283 10.13 -8.97 -23.84
CA LEU A 283 8.69 -9.27 -23.76
C LEU A 283 7.83 -8.53 -24.80
N SER A 284 8.37 -7.46 -25.44
CA SER A 284 7.80 -6.58 -26.48
C SER A 284 7.62 -5.12 -26.03
N ASN A 285 7.61 -4.19 -27.01
CA ASN A 285 7.27 -2.77 -26.80
C ASN A 285 5.92 -2.56 -26.07
N ALA A 286 4.97 -3.49 -26.25
CA ALA A 286 3.68 -3.43 -25.59
C ALA A 286 3.81 -3.66 -24.07
N ALA A 287 4.63 -4.63 -23.65
CA ALA A 287 4.88 -4.91 -22.23
C ALA A 287 5.56 -3.73 -21.53
N ALA A 288 6.58 -3.14 -22.15
CA ALA A 288 7.24 -1.96 -21.59
C ALA A 288 6.25 -0.79 -21.42
N THR A 289 5.41 -0.52 -22.43
CA THR A 289 4.40 0.55 -22.35
C THR A 289 3.37 0.29 -21.26
N VAL A 290 2.92 -0.97 -21.11
CA VAL A 290 1.99 -1.38 -20.05
C VAL A 290 2.61 -1.22 -18.67
N PHE A 291 3.88 -1.58 -18.50
CA PHE A 291 4.65 -1.36 -17.27
C PHE A 291 4.77 0.13 -16.92
N GLY A 292 5.12 0.98 -17.89
CA GLY A 292 5.19 2.42 -17.67
C GLY A 292 3.84 3.00 -17.25
N LEU A 293 2.76 2.61 -17.94
CA LEU A 293 1.40 3.05 -17.63
C LEU A 293 0.93 2.56 -16.25
N SER A 294 1.27 1.33 -15.87
CA SER A 294 0.92 0.79 -14.56
C SER A 294 1.66 1.52 -13.44
N LEU A 295 2.94 1.88 -13.66
CA LEU A 295 3.73 2.67 -12.71
C LEU A 295 3.18 4.09 -12.53
N VAL A 296 2.76 4.75 -13.62
CA VAL A 296 2.07 6.06 -13.54
C VAL A 296 0.74 5.91 -12.80
N ALA A 297 -0.07 4.93 -13.15
CA ALA A 297 -1.38 4.69 -12.52
C ALA A 297 -1.25 4.41 -11.00
N ALA A 298 -0.28 3.58 -10.62
CA ALA A 298 0.05 3.26 -9.23
C ALA A 298 0.51 4.51 -8.47
N GLY A 299 1.50 5.23 -8.99
CA GLY A 299 2.05 6.42 -8.33
C GLY A 299 1.02 7.54 -8.17
N LEU A 300 0.24 7.83 -9.22
CA LEU A 300 -0.82 8.86 -9.16
C LEU A 300 -1.94 8.50 -8.18
N SER A 301 -2.33 7.22 -8.13
CA SER A 301 -3.39 6.78 -7.23
C SER A 301 -2.94 6.81 -5.77
N SER A 302 -1.76 6.25 -5.49
CA SER A 302 -1.23 6.14 -4.14
C SER A 302 -0.93 7.52 -3.54
N THR A 303 -0.41 8.43 -4.36
CA THR A 303 -0.19 9.85 -3.99
C THR A 303 -1.43 10.50 -3.36
N VAL A 304 -2.60 10.25 -3.95
CA VAL A 304 -3.85 10.85 -3.49
C VAL A 304 -4.26 10.24 -2.15
N VAL A 305 -4.06 8.92 -2.00
CA VAL A 305 -4.24 8.19 -0.74
C VAL A 305 -3.29 8.71 0.34
N GLY A 306 -2.01 8.93 0.04
CA GLY A 306 -1.03 9.53 0.95
C GLY A 306 -1.44 10.93 1.43
N THR A 307 -1.92 11.77 0.50
CA THR A 307 -2.42 13.12 0.83
C THR A 307 -3.64 13.07 1.76
N LEU A 308 -4.57 12.14 1.53
CA LEU A 308 -5.73 11.90 2.39
C LEU A 308 -5.33 11.37 3.76
N ALA A 309 -4.44 10.39 3.80
CA ALA A 309 -3.95 9.77 5.01
C ALA A 309 -3.26 10.79 5.91
N GLY A 310 -2.40 11.64 5.34
CA GLY A 310 -1.78 12.74 6.07
C GLY A 310 -2.80 13.72 6.64
N GLN A 311 -3.87 14.06 5.89
CA GLN A 311 -4.93 14.92 6.41
C GLN A 311 -5.65 14.26 7.61
N VAL A 312 -5.95 12.96 7.53
CA VAL A 312 -6.57 12.19 8.63
C VAL A 312 -5.65 12.18 9.86
N VAL A 313 -4.36 11.92 9.66
CA VAL A 313 -3.33 11.93 10.72
C VAL A 313 -3.29 13.28 11.43
N MET A 314 -3.20 14.38 10.67
CA MET A 314 -3.14 15.73 11.23
C MET A 314 -4.44 16.13 11.94
N GLN A 315 -5.60 15.85 11.34
CA GLN A 315 -6.88 16.14 11.97
C GLN A 315 -7.08 15.31 13.25
N GLY A 316 -6.70 14.03 13.22
CA GLY A 316 -6.80 13.15 14.37
C GLY A 316 -5.90 13.60 15.53
N PHE A 317 -4.61 13.80 15.27
CA PHE A 317 -3.65 14.14 16.32
C PHE A 317 -3.75 15.58 16.81
N ILE A 318 -3.83 16.57 15.91
CA ILE A 318 -3.76 17.99 16.29
C ILE A 318 -5.04 18.80 16.04
N ARG A 319 -6.09 18.23 15.40
CA ARG A 319 -7.35 18.94 15.04
C ARG A 319 -7.13 20.19 14.18
N PHE A 320 -6.00 20.25 13.47
CA PHE A 320 -5.70 21.32 12.54
C PHE A 320 -6.18 20.94 11.14
N HIS A 321 -6.60 21.91 10.33
CA HIS A 321 -7.01 21.70 8.95
C HIS A 321 -6.23 22.64 8.04
N ILE A 322 -5.41 22.06 7.15
CA ILE A 322 -4.78 22.77 6.04
C ILE A 322 -5.49 22.39 4.75
N PRO A 323 -5.63 23.34 3.80
CA PRO A 323 -6.14 23.03 2.49
C PRO A 323 -5.27 21.95 1.81
N LEU A 324 -5.92 20.98 1.15
CA LEU A 324 -5.26 19.88 0.44
C LEU A 324 -4.17 20.34 -0.54
N TRP A 325 -4.39 21.47 -1.22
CA TRP A 325 -3.41 22.02 -2.17
C TRP A 325 -2.12 22.49 -1.48
N VAL A 326 -2.22 23.11 -0.30
CA VAL A 326 -1.05 23.53 0.49
C VAL A 326 -0.29 22.31 0.97
N ARG A 327 -1.01 21.33 1.54
CA ARG A 327 -0.41 20.06 1.96
C ARG A 327 0.34 19.41 0.81
N ARG A 328 -0.30 19.33 -0.36
CA ARG A 328 0.26 18.73 -1.56
C ARG A 328 1.54 19.44 -2.02
N THR A 329 1.54 20.77 -2.04
CA THR A 329 2.75 21.54 -2.37
C THR A 329 3.88 21.23 -1.39
N VAL A 330 3.59 21.18 -0.08
CA VAL A 330 4.60 20.88 0.95
C VAL A 330 5.14 19.47 0.81
N THR A 331 4.29 18.46 0.56
CA THR A 331 4.74 17.07 0.45
C THR A 331 5.47 16.76 -0.85
N MET A 332 5.21 17.51 -1.93
CA MET A 332 5.95 17.40 -3.19
C MET A 332 7.34 18.06 -3.17
N LEU A 333 7.55 19.08 -2.32
CA LEU A 333 8.81 19.84 -2.30
C LEU A 333 10.06 18.96 -2.13
N PRO A 334 10.10 18.01 -1.17
CA PRO A 334 11.22 17.08 -1.04
C PRO A 334 11.57 16.34 -2.33
N SER A 335 10.56 15.91 -3.08
CA SER A 335 10.76 15.20 -4.35
C SER A 335 11.40 16.08 -5.43
N PHE A 336 10.96 17.34 -5.54
CA PHE A 336 11.60 18.28 -6.47
C PHE A 336 13.04 18.60 -6.08
N ILE A 337 13.32 18.79 -4.78
CA ILE A 337 14.68 19.04 -4.28
C ILE A 337 15.60 17.87 -4.63
N VAL A 338 15.13 16.64 -4.37
CA VAL A 338 15.84 15.41 -4.69
C VAL A 338 16.16 15.29 -6.18
N ILE A 339 15.17 15.56 -7.04
CA ILE A 339 15.34 15.48 -8.50
C ILE A 339 16.33 16.54 -8.99
N LEU A 340 16.28 17.76 -8.45
CA LEU A 340 17.20 18.84 -8.79
C LEU A 340 18.63 18.58 -8.30
N MET A 341 18.79 17.84 -7.20
CA MET A 341 20.09 17.40 -6.69
C MET A 341 20.72 16.28 -7.52
N GLY A 342 19.97 15.66 -8.44
CA GLY A 342 20.47 14.58 -9.30
C GLY A 342 20.79 13.30 -8.53
N LEU A 343 20.16 13.08 -7.38
CA LEU A 343 20.33 11.86 -6.58
C LEU A 343 19.62 10.68 -7.25
N ASP A 344 20.17 9.47 -7.07
CA ASP A 344 19.62 8.23 -7.64
C ASP A 344 18.19 7.97 -7.14
N PRO A 345 17.17 8.03 -8.03
CA PRO A 345 15.77 7.91 -7.64
C PRO A 345 15.46 6.60 -6.91
N THR A 346 16.09 5.50 -7.33
CA THR A 346 15.85 4.17 -6.76
C THR A 346 16.43 4.04 -5.36
N ARG A 347 17.63 4.58 -5.13
CA ARG A 347 18.23 4.61 -3.78
C ARG A 347 17.36 5.38 -2.81
N ILE A 348 16.78 6.48 -3.26
CA ILE A 348 15.85 7.30 -2.48
C ILE A 348 14.54 6.56 -2.22
N LEU A 349 14.03 5.82 -3.21
CA LEU A 349 12.89 4.93 -3.04
C LEU A 349 13.14 3.93 -1.91
N VAL A 350 14.28 3.24 -1.93
CA VAL A 350 14.66 2.24 -0.91
C VAL A 350 14.85 2.90 0.45
N MET A 351 15.55 4.04 0.54
CA MET A 351 15.72 4.78 1.79
C MET A 351 14.38 5.23 2.38
N SER A 352 13.43 5.64 1.53
CA SER A 352 12.08 5.95 1.96
C SER A 352 11.41 4.72 2.60
N GLN A 353 11.53 3.54 1.99
CA GLN A 353 10.97 2.30 2.57
C GLN A 353 11.56 1.97 3.94
N VAL A 354 12.86 2.19 4.13
CA VAL A 354 13.50 2.03 5.44
C VAL A 354 12.89 3.00 6.45
N LEU A 355 12.63 4.25 6.07
CA LEU A 355 11.96 5.23 6.94
C LEU A 355 10.52 4.80 7.28
N LEU A 356 9.76 4.30 6.30
CA LEU A 356 8.40 3.78 6.51
C LEU A 356 8.39 2.67 7.54
N SER A 357 9.39 1.79 7.49
CA SER A 357 9.54 0.63 8.36
C SER A 357 9.48 0.99 9.86
N PHE A 358 10.07 2.12 10.24
CA PHE A 358 10.05 2.62 11.62
C PHE A 358 8.65 2.91 12.14
N GLY A 359 7.77 3.43 11.29
CA GLY A 359 6.41 3.78 11.70
C GLY A 359 5.46 2.62 11.82
N ILE A 360 5.80 1.47 11.24
CA ILE A 360 4.94 0.29 11.24
C ILE A 360 4.70 -0.15 12.68
N ALA A 361 5.77 -0.30 13.46
CA ALA A 361 5.68 -0.67 14.87
C ALA A 361 4.85 0.35 15.67
N LEU A 362 5.10 1.64 15.43
CA LEU A 362 4.42 2.72 16.14
C LEU A 362 2.93 2.76 15.83
N ALA A 363 2.48 2.47 14.61
CA ALA A 363 1.06 2.40 14.27
C ALA A 363 0.40 1.09 14.73
N LEU A 364 1.10 -0.04 14.61
CA LEU A 364 0.55 -1.36 14.93
C LEU A 364 0.36 -1.59 16.43
N VAL A 365 1.28 -1.13 17.28
CA VAL A 365 1.21 -1.37 18.73
C VAL A 365 -0.06 -0.74 19.33
N PRO A 366 -0.37 0.56 19.13
CA PRO A 366 -1.62 1.16 19.60
C PRO A 366 -2.86 0.50 18.97
N LEU A 367 -2.80 0.14 17.69
CA LEU A 367 -3.90 -0.55 17.02
C LEU A 367 -4.25 -1.86 17.73
N LEU A 368 -3.25 -2.69 18.07
CA LEU A 368 -3.47 -3.95 18.78
C LEU A 368 -3.94 -3.75 20.21
N ILE A 369 -3.44 -2.74 20.91
CA ILE A 369 -3.86 -2.40 22.28
C ILE A 369 -5.34 -1.99 22.26
N PHE A 370 -5.73 -1.03 21.43
CA PHE A 370 -7.11 -0.53 21.39
C PHE A 370 -8.10 -1.58 20.86
N THR A 371 -7.69 -2.39 19.90
CA THR A 371 -8.56 -3.46 19.38
C THR A 371 -8.69 -4.65 20.34
N SER A 372 -7.84 -4.72 21.36
CA SER A 372 -7.91 -5.72 22.44
C SER A 372 -8.62 -5.21 23.70
N ASP A 373 -8.94 -3.93 23.79
CA ASP A 373 -9.59 -3.34 24.96
C ASP A 373 -11.12 -3.56 24.90
N SER A 374 -11.66 -4.28 25.89
CA SER A 374 -13.09 -4.57 25.97
C SER A 374 -13.96 -3.35 26.23
N LYS A 375 -13.41 -2.30 26.87
CA LYS A 375 -14.13 -1.04 27.12
C LYS A 375 -14.30 -0.23 25.83
N LEU A 376 -13.31 -0.27 24.93
CA LEU A 376 -13.35 0.44 23.65
C LEU A 376 -14.15 -0.31 22.59
N MET A 377 -13.96 -1.63 22.51
CA MET A 377 -14.53 -2.44 21.42
C MET A 377 -15.92 -3.00 21.70
N GLY A 378 -16.35 -3.09 22.97
CA GLY A 378 -17.65 -3.70 23.33
C GLY A 378 -17.76 -5.12 22.78
N ASP A 379 -18.83 -5.44 22.04
CA ASP A 379 -19.04 -6.77 21.46
C ASP A 379 -18.06 -7.15 20.32
N LEU A 380 -17.25 -6.19 19.86
CA LEU A 380 -16.28 -6.37 18.79
C LEU A 380 -14.84 -6.53 19.32
N VAL A 381 -14.62 -7.04 20.53
CA VAL A 381 -13.25 -7.32 21.02
C VAL A 381 -12.57 -8.37 20.14
N ASN A 382 -11.24 -8.29 20.01
CA ASN A 382 -10.46 -9.35 19.38
C ASN A 382 -10.49 -10.65 20.18
N SER A 383 -10.56 -11.78 19.47
CA SER A 383 -10.34 -13.09 20.09
C SER A 383 -8.89 -13.23 20.55
N LYS A 384 -8.64 -14.10 21.53
CA LYS A 384 -7.29 -14.36 22.05
C LYS A 384 -6.31 -14.78 20.94
N TRP A 385 -6.80 -15.53 19.95
CA TRP A 385 -6.00 -15.98 18.81
C TRP A 385 -5.57 -14.81 17.92
N VAL A 386 -6.49 -13.93 17.54
CA VAL A 386 -6.17 -12.72 16.75
C VAL A 386 -5.20 -11.81 17.49
N LYS A 387 -5.35 -11.67 18.81
CA LYS A 387 -4.43 -10.90 19.66
C LYS A 387 -3.02 -11.50 19.62
N GLN A 388 -2.89 -12.81 19.81
CA GLN A 388 -1.59 -13.49 19.79
C GLN A 388 -0.92 -13.37 18.42
N THR A 389 -1.65 -13.67 17.33
CA THR A 389 -1.14 -13.55 15.96
C THR A 389 -0.71 -12.11 15.65
N GLY A 390 -1.50 -11.11 16.05
CA GLY A 390 -1.15 -9.71 15.89
C GLY A 390 0.15 -9.32 16.60
N TRP A 391 0.33 -9.76 17.85
CA TRP A 391 1.57 -9.51 18.60
C TRP A 391 2.79 -10.21 17.98
N VAL A 392 2.62 -11.44 17.48
CA VAL A 392 3.69 -12.14 16.74
C VAL A 392 4.09 -11.36 15.50
N ILE A 393 3.14 -10.84 14.73
CA ILE A 393 3.40 -10.01 13.55
C ILE A 393 4.17 -8.74 13.95
N VAL A 394 3.76 -8.06 15.03
CA VAL A 394 4.47 -6.86 15.50
C VAL A 394 5.89 -7.18 15.91
N VAL A 395 6.12 -8.25 16.68
CA VAL A 395 7.47 -8.65 17.09
C VAL A 395 8.33 -8.99 15.87
N LEU A 396 7.79 -9.73 14.90
CA LEU A 396 8.48 -10.10 13.67
C LEU A 396 8.85 -8.86 12.85
N VAL A 397 7.91 -7.94 12.65
CA VAL A 397 8.15 -6.70 11.90
C VAL A 397 9.16 -5.80 12.62
N VAL A 398 9.05 -5.64 13.95
CA VAL A 398 10.02 -4.88 14.75
C VAL A 398 11.41 -5.50 14.67
N ALA A 399 11.53 -6.82 14.79
CA ALA A 399 12.81 -7.52 14.71
C ALA A 399 13.46 -7.35 13.33
N LEU A 400 12.69 -7.50 12.25
CA LEU A 400 13.17 -7.28 10.89
C LEU A 400 13.58 -5.83 10.65
N ASN A 401 12.83 -4.87 11.18
CA ASN A 401 13.17 -3.45 11.03
C ASN A 401 14.43 -3.07 11.81
N ILE A 402 14.61 -3.59 13.03
CA ILE A 402 15.85 -3.39 13.78
C ILE A 402 17.02 -3.99 13.01
N TRP A 403 16.85 -5.19 12.44
CA TRP A 403 17.89 -5.84 11.63
C TRP A 403 18.22 -5.05 10.36
N LEU A 404 17.21 -4.57 9.62
CA LEU A 404 17.37 -3.68 8.45
C LEU A 404 18.12 -2.40 8.81
N LEU A 405 17.77 -1.78 9.94
CA LEU A 405 18.39 -0.55 10.41
C LEU A 405 19.86 -0.78 10.74
N VAL A 406 20.16 -1.86 11.47
CA VAL A 406 21.54 -2.24 11.81
C VAL A 406 22.33 -2.56 10.54
N GLY A 407 21.76 -3.29 9.58
CA GLY A 407 22.39 -3.55 8.28
C GLY A 407 22.70 -2.26 7.52
N THR A 408 21.70 -1.40 7.34
CA THR A 408 21.83 -0.12 6.63
C THR A 408 22.83 0.82 7.32
N ALA A 409 22.83 0.87 8.65
CA ALA A 409 23.76 1.71 9.43
C ALA A 409 25.19 1.18 9.41
N LEU A 410 25.37 -0.13 9.28
CA LEU A 410 26.67 -0.79 9.15
C LEU A 410 27.18 -0.85 7.70
N GLY A 411 26.37 -0.44 6.72
CA GLY A 411 26.73 -0.49 5.30
C GLY A 411 26.85 -1.91 4.74
N LEU A 412 26.14 -2.87 5.37
CA LEU A 412 25.90 -4.22 4.88
C LEU A 412 24.64 -4.23 4.02
#